data_AF-A0A7S3HDM2-F1
#
_entry.id   AF-A0A7S3HDM2-F1
#
_cell.length_a   1.000
_cell.length_b   1.000
_cell.length_c   1.000
_cell.angle_alpha   90.00
_cell.angle_beta   90.00
_cell.angle_gamma   90.00
#
_symmetry.space_group_name_H-M   'P 1'
#
loop_
_entity.id
_entity.type
_entity.pdbx_description
1 polymer ?
#
loop_
_entity_poly.entity_id
_entity_poly.type
_entity_poly.pdbx_seq_one_letter_code
_entity_poly.pdbx_strand_id
1 'polypeptide(L)'
;NERQARKMMEKPPVPDDDTDLNALTDEQHEQRLQDMLSRFWETQAREMDCLNISTEQDFKNHNDLPLARIKRIMKSDEDVRMISAEAPVLFAKACEIFILELSIRAWGAAEKCKRRTLQKEDIEAAIKNTDIFDFLVNLP
;
A
#
# COMPACT_ATOMS: atom_id res chain seq x y z
N ASN A 1 -30.44 -1.09 -7.11
CA ASN A 1 -29.91 -0.68 -5.78
C ASN A 1 -28.94 -1.71 -5.20
N GLU A 2 -29.32 -2.95 -4.87
CA GLU A 2 -28.32 -3.94 -4.37
C GLU A 2 -27.32 -4.46 -5.42
N ARG A 3 -27.74 -4.59 -6.70
CA ARG A 3 -26.86 -5.05 -7.78
C ARG A 3 -25.76 -4.05 -8.16
N GLN A 4 -25.98 -2.75 -7.93
CA GLN A 4 -24.97 -1.71 -8.14
C GLN A 4 -23.95 -1.69 -7.00
N ALA A 5 -24.39 -1.89 -5.75
CA ALA A 5 -23.49 -1.99 -4.60
C ALA A 5 -22.55 -3.21 -4.69
N ARG A 6 -23.05 -4.37 -5.16
CA ARG A 6 -22.22 -5.57 -5.40
C ARG A 6 -21.16 -5.34 -6.48
N LYS A 7 -21.45 -4.53 -7.49
CA LYS A 7 -20.52 -4.20 -8.58
C LYS A 7 -19.43 -3.20 -8.15
N MET A 8 -19.71 -2.41 -7.10
CA MET A 8 -18.74 -1.49 -6.49
C MET A 8 -17.82 -2.17 -5.47
N MET A 9 -18.26 -3.30 -4.88
CA MET A 9 -17.47 -4.16 -3.99
C MET A 9 -16.74 -5.29 -4.75
N GLU A 10 -16.87 -5.34 -6.07
CA GLU A 10 -16.18 -6.31 -6.90
C GLU A 10 -14.71 -5.92 -6.94
N LYS A 11 -13.86 -6.77 -6.36
CA LYS A 11 -12.40 -6.60 -6.33
C LYS A 11 -11.95 -6.25 -7.76
N PRO A 12 -11.09 -5.24 -7.96
CA PRO A 12 -10.66 -4.85 -9.30
C PRO A 12 -10.20 -6.10 -10.05
N PRO A 13 -10.57 -6.24 -11.34
CA PRO A 13 -10.26 -7.45 -12.11
C PRO A 13 -8.76 -7.71 -11.97
N VAL A 14 -8.44 -8.89 -11.45
CA VAL A 14 -7.06 -9.40 -11.49
C VAL A 14 -6.70 -9.39 -12.97
N PRO A 15 -5.61 -8.70 -13.39
CA PRO A 15 -5.21 -8.68 -14.79
C PRO A 15 -5.12 -10.12 -15.29
N ASP A 16 -5.74 -10.43 -16.43
CA ASP A 16 -5.74 -11.77 -17.02
C ASP A 16 -4.30 -12.32 -17.06
N ASP A 17 -4.06 -13.45 -16.37
CA ASP A 17 -2.75 -14.09 -16.12
C ASP A 17 -2.16 -14.78 -17.38
N ASP A 18 -2.64 -14.42 -18.58
CA ASP A 18 -2.19 -14.94 -19.88
C ASP A 18 -1.06 -14.10 -20.51
N THR A 19 -0.59 -13.05 -19.83
CA THR A 19 0.56 -12.26 -20.30
C THR A 19 1.84 -13.03 -20.04
N ASP A 20 2.57 -13.43 -21.09
CA ASP A 20 3.91 -14.00 -20.93
C ASP A 20 4.88 -12.92 -20.42
N LEU A 21 4.97 -12.82 -19.09
CA LEU A 21 5.84 -11.90 -18.38
C LEU A 21 7.31 -12.06 -18.78
N ASN A 22 7.69 -13.19 -19.38
CA ASN A 22 9.07 -13.46 -19.77
C ASN A 22 9.49 -12.77 -21.08
N ALA A 23 8.54 -12.25 -21.86
CA ALA A 23 8.75 -11.63 -23.16
C ALA A 23 8.73 -10.09 -23.12
N LEU A 24 8.44 -9.49 -21.96
CA LEU A 24 8.34 -8.04 -21.81
C LEU A 24 9.73 -7.39 -21.72
N THR A 25 9.87 -6.20 -22.29
CA THR A 25 11.06 -5.35 -22.12
C THR A 25 11.05 -4.66 -20.75
N ASP A 26 12.21 -4.18 -20.30
CA ASP A 26 12.31 -3.42 -19.04
C ASP A 26 11.38 -2.19 -19.02
N GLU A 27 11.26 -1.51 -20.15
CA GLU A 27 10.36 -0.36 -20.34
C GLU A 27 8.88 -0.77 -20.22
N GLN A 28 8.50 -1.93 -20.77
CA GLN A 28 7.14 -2.45 -20.64
C GLN A 28 6.82 -2.88 -19.20
N HIS A 29 7.78 -3.48 -18.49
CA HIS A 29 7.62 -3.78 -17.06
C HIS A 29 7.45 -2.51 -16.23
N GLU A 30 8.23 -1.46 -16.53
CA GLU A 30 8.10 -0.17 -15.85
C GLU A 30 6.74 0.48 -16.12
N GLN A 31 6.31 0.52 -17.39
CA GLN A 31 4.99 1.06 -17.74
C GLN A 31 3.86 0.29 -17.04
N ARG A 32 3.95 -1.05 -16.99
CA ARG A 32 2.96 -1.89 -16.28
C ARG A 32 2.95 -1.58 -14.78
N LEU A 33 4.11 -1.38 -14.16
CA LEU A 33 4.20 -0.96 -12.76
C LEU A 33 3.52 0.40 -12.53
N GLN A 34 3.80 1.39 -13.40
CA GLN A 34 3.16 2.70 -13.32
C GLN A 34 1.64 2.61 -13.48
N ASP A 35 1.15 1.81 -14.43
CA ASP A 35 -0.29 1.58 -14.62
C ASP A 35 -0.94 0.93 -13.39
N MET A 36 -0.28 -0.06 -12.77
CA MET A 36 -0.74 -0.68 -11.53
C MET A 36 -0.80 0.33 -10.38
N LEU A 37 0.24 1.16 -10.23
CA LEU A 37 0.31 2.20 -9.19
C LEU A 37 -0.76 3.28 -9.40
N SER A 38 -0.98 3.74 -10.64
CA SER A 38 -2.02 4.72 -10.96
C SER A 38 -3.41 4.19 -10.59
N ARG A 39 -3.73 2.95 -11.00
CA ARG A 39 -5.01 2.31 -10.66
C ARG A 39 -5.16 2.09 -9.16
N PHE A 40 -4.09 1.71 -8.47
CA PHE A 40 -4.06 1.56 -7.03
C PHE A 40 -4.41 2.88 -6.33
N TRP A 41 -3.72 3.97 -6.68
CA TRP A 41 -3.93 5.28 -6.06
C TRP A 41 -5.31 5.87 -6.37
N GLU A 42 -5.82 5.68 -7.59
CA GLU A 42 -7.21 6.04 -7.92
C GLU A 42 -8.21 5.27 -7.06
N THR A 43 -7.97 3.98 -6.84
CA THR A 43 -8.85 3.13 -6.04
C THR A 43 -8.80 3.55 -4.57
N GLN A 44 -7.59 3.75 -4.02
CA GLN A 44 -7.41 4.22 -2.63
C GLN A 44 -8.04 5.59 -2.41
N ALA A 45 -7.92 6.52 -3.37
CA ALA A 45 -8.57 7.83 -3.28
C ALA A 45 -10.11 7.71 -3.22
N ARG A 46 -10.70 6.88 -4.09
CA ARG A 46 -12.16 6.63 -4.06
C ARG A 46 -12.61 5.97 -2.76
N GLU A 47 -11.85 4.99 -2.28
CA GLU A 47 -12.13 4.34 -0.99
C GLU A 47 -12.09 5.37 0.14
N MET A 48 -11.07 6.24 0.17
CA MET A 48 -10.95 7.32 1.15
C MET A 48 -12.12 8.32 1.08
N ASP A 49 -12.59 8.67 -0.11
CA ASP A 49 -13.76 9.54 -0.29
C ASP A 49 -15.08 8.88 0.16
N CYS A 50 -15.17 7.55 0.05
CA CYS A 50 -16.35 6.77 0.44
C CYS A 50 -16.38 6.42 1.93
N LEU A 51 -15.24 6.51 2.63
CA LEU A 51 -15.19 6.38 4.07
C LEU A 51 -15.94 7.56 4.68
N ASN A 52 -17.21 7.33 5.03
CA ASN A 52 -18.06 8.30 5.72
C ASN A 52 -17.59 8.47 7.17
N ILE A 53 -16.45 9.14 7.35
CA ILE A 53 -15.82 9.40 8.63
C ILE A 53 -16.68 10.45 9.35
N SER A 54 -17.63 9.98 10.15
CA SER A 54 -18.48 10.85 10.97
C SER A 54 -18.06 10.82 12.44
N THR A 55 -17.41 9.75 12.91
CA THR A 55 -17.04 9.58 14.32
C THR A 55 -15.70 8.85 14.53
N GLU A 56 -15.09 9.04 15.70
CA GLU A 56 -13.90 8.28 16.14
C GLU A 56 -14.11 6.75 16.19
N GLN A 57 -15.36 6.29 16.28
CA GLN A 57 -15.69 4.86 16.31
C GLN A 57 -15.65 4.21 14.92
N ASP A 58 -15.96 4.96 13.86
CA ASP A 58 -15.90 4.45 12.49
C ASP A 58 -14.47 4.03 12.15
N PHE A 59 -13.48 4.80 12.60
CA PHE A 59 -12.07 4.48 12.43
C PHE A 59 -11.61 3.21 13.16
N LYS A 60 -12.23 2.84 14.28
CA LYS A 60 -11.83 1.63 15.03
C LYS A 60 -12.29 0.35 14.33
N ASN A 61 -13.30 0.43 13.48
CA ASN A 61 -13.88 -0.71 12.78
C ASN A 61 -13.28 -0.95 11.40
N HIS A 62 -12.53 0.02 10.85
CA HIS A 62 -11.99 0.00 9.49
C HIS A 62 -10.46 -0.12 9.42
N ASN A 63 -9.78 -0.30 10.55
CA ASN A 63 -8.31 -0.37 10.61
C ASN A 63 -7.83 -1.79 10.88
N ASP A 64 -7.10 -2.38 9.94
CA ASP A 64 -6.46 -3.70 10.09
C ASP A 64 -5.26 -3.67 11.05
N LEU A 65 -4.71 -2.48 11.32
CA LEU A 65 -3.55 -2.29 12.20
C LEU A 65 -3.95 -1.89 13.63
N PRO A 66 -3.37 -2.52 14.67
CA PRO A 66 -3.76 -2.25 16.06
C PRO A 66 -3.27 -0.86 16.53
N LEU A 67 -4.21 0.06 16.78
CA LEU A 67 -3.94 1.44 17.22
C LEU A 67 -3.04 1.52 18.47
N ALA A 68 -3.19 0.60 19.41
CA ALA A 68 -2.35 0.55 20.61
C ALA A 68 -0.86 0.29 20.29
N ARG A 69 -0.56 -0.50 19.25
CA ARG A 69 0.83 -0.77 18.83
C ARG A 69 1.41 0.41 18.08
N ILE A 70 0.61 1.05 17.22
CA ILE A 70 1.00 2.30 16.53
C ILE A 70 1.34 3.37 17.56
N LYS A 71 0.44 3.62 18.53
CA LYS A 71 0.70 4.57 19.62
C LYS A 71 1.97 4.24 20.40
N ARG A 72 2.27 2.96 20.63
CA ARG A 72 3.48 2.54 21.33
C ARG A 72 4.75 2.80 20.50
N ILE A 73 4.71 2.59 19.19
CA ILE A 73 5.82 2.93 18.28
C ILE A 73 6.03 4.45 18.26
N MET A 74 4.97 5.24 18.14
CA MET A 74 5.06 6.70 18.21
C MET A 74 5.67 7.19 19.56
N LYS A 75 5.45 6.42 20.63
CA LYS A 75 5.98 6.69 21.98
C LYS A 75 7.37 6.13 22.25
N SER A 76 8.00 5.42 21.31
CA SER A 76 9.39 4.99 21.48
C SER A 76 10.36 6.15 21.30
N ASP A 77 9.93 7.25 20.69
CA ASP A 77 10.63 8.51 20.69
C ASP A 77 10.43 9.22 22.04
N GLU A 78 11.53 9.48 22.74
CA GLU A 78 11.55 10.07 24.09
C GLU A 78 10.97 11.49 24.13
N ASP A 79 11.01 12.22 23.01
CA ASP A 79 10.50 13.59 22.91
C ASP A 79 8.97 13.65 22.76
N VAL A 80 8.31 12.51 22.52
CA VAL A 80 6.86 12.45 22.29
C VAL A 80 6.09 12.29 23.61
N ARG A 81 5.55 13.40 24.14
CA ARG A 81 4.81 13.42 25.42
C ARG A 81 3.31 13.14 25.33
N MET A 82 2.59 13.70 24.36
CA MET A 82 1.16 13.44 24.16
C MET A 82 0.89 13.17 22.69
N ILE A 83 -0.11 12.33 22.41
CA ILE A 83 -0.51 11.96 21.06
C ILE A 83 -2.02 12.12 20.99
N SER A 84 -2.50 12.91 20.03
CA SER A 84 -3.93 13.06 19.74
C SER A 84 -4.57 11.71 19.41
N ALA A 85 -5.85 11.52 19.74
CA ALA A 85 -6.58 10.30 19.41
C ALA A 85 -6.65 10.04 17.90
N GLU A 86 -6.63 11.10 17.09
CA GLU A 86 -6.70 11.05 15.62
C GLU A 86 -5.39 10.58 14.97
N ALA A 87 -4.24 10.82 15.59
CA ALA A 87 -2.95 10.53 14.95
C ALA A 87 -2.70 9.02 14.75
N PRO A 88 -2.90 8.13 15.73
CA PRO A 88 -2.76 6.68 15.53
C PRO A 88 -3.72 6.14 14.46
N VAL A 89 -4.89 6.75 14.33
CA VAL A 89 -5.89 6.40 13.33
C VAL A 89 -5.40 6.75 11.92
N LEU A 90 -4.90 7.97 11.72
CA LEU A 90 -4.31 8.37 10.44
C LEU A 90 -3.10 7.50 10.08
N PHE A 91 -2.23 7.22 11.05
CA PHE A 91 -1.09 6.33 10.85
C PHE A 91 -1.51 4.90 10.50
N ALA A 92 -2.62 4.39 11.06
CA ALA A 92 -3.10 3.06 10.69
C ALA A 92 -3.42 3.00 9.19
N LYS A 93 -4.18 3.97 8.67
CA LYS A 93 -4.52 4.01 7.25
C LYS A 93 -3.33 4.32 6.36
N ALA A 94 -2.47 5.24 6.77
CA ALA A 94 -1.25 5.57 6.02
C ALA A 94 -0.29 4.38 5.93
N CYS A 95 -0.09 3.64 7.03
CA CYS A 95 0.73 2.43 7.04
C CYS A 95 0.14 1.31 6.17
N GLU A 96 -1.19 1.15 6.16
CA GLU A 96 -1.86 0.21 5.26
C GLU A 96 -1.55 0.53 3.78
N ILE A 97 -1.79 1.78 3.37
CA ILE A 97 -1.52 2.25 2.00
C ILE A 97 -0.03 2.11 1.65
N PHE A 98 0.85 2.49 2.57
CA PHE A 98 2.30 2.39 2.40
C PHE A 98 2.77 0.94 2.19
N ILE A 99 2.29 0.00 3.01
CA ILE A 99 2.64 -1.43 2.88
C ILE A 99 2.16 -1.96 1.53
N LEU A 100 0.95 -1.60 1.10
CA LEU A 100 0.39 -2.03 -0.19
C LEU A 100 1.20 -1.48 -1.37
N GLU A 101 1.52 -0.18 -1.36
CA GLU A 101 2.31 0.44 -2.42
C GLU A 101 3.72 -0.17 -2.51
N LEU A 102 4.40 -0.30 -1.36
CA LEU A 102 5.72 -0.92 -1.31
C LEU A 102 5.68 -2.37 -1.82
N SER A 103 4.62 -3.10 -1.49
CA SER A 103 4.41 -4.48 -1.97
C SER A 103 4.22 -4.54 -3.49
N ILE A 104 3.48 -3.59 -4.09
CA ILE A 104 3.31 -3.50 -5.56
C ILE A 104 4.65 -3.22 -6.24
N ARG A 105 5.43 -2.27 -5.72
CA ARG A 105 6.75 -1.92 -6.27
C ARG A 105 7.74 -3.08 -6.15
N ALA A 106 7.77 -3.75 -4.99
CA ALA A 106 8.61 -4.93 -4.78
C ALA A 106 8.16 -6.10 -5.68
N TRP A 107 6.86 -6.29 -5.87
CA TRP A 107 6.34 -7.30 -6.81
C TRP A 107 6.81 -7.03 -8.24
N GLY A 108 6.81 -5.77 -8.69
CA GLY A 108 7.37 -5.39 -9.99
C GLY A 108 8.84 -5.79 -10.16
N ALA A 109 9.65 -5.71 -9.09
CA ALA A 109 11.04 -6.20 -9.11
C ALA A 109 11.13 -7.73 -9.18
N ALA A 110 10.27 -8.45 -8.46
CA ALA A 110 10.19 -9.91 -8.52
C ALA A 110 9.80 -10.40 -9.92
N GLU A 111 8.82 -9.75 -10.55
CA GLU A 111 8.38 -10.04 -11.91
C GLU A 111 9.48 -9.81 -12.95
N LYS A 112 10.22 -8.70 -12.86
CA LYS A 112 11.40 -8.44 -13.71
C LYS A 112 12.46 -9.55 -13.57
N CYS A 113 12.56 -10.17 -12.39
CA CYS A 113 13.43 -11.31 -12.13
C CYS A 113 12.79 -12.68 -12.46
N LYS A 114 11.61 -12.71 -13.09
CA LYS A 114 10.87 -13.93 -13.44
C LYS A 114 10.54 -14.82 -12.23
N ARG A 115 10.38 -14.20 -11.05
CA ARG A 115 10.05 -14.89 -9.81
C ARG A 115 8.60 -14.65 -9.44
N ARG A 116 7.93 -15.71 -8.96
CA ARG A 116 6.57 -15.65 -8.36
C ARG A 116 6.60 -15.63 -6.82
N THR A 117 7.80 -15.52 -6.24
CA THR A 117 8.03 -15.44 -4.80
C THR A 117 8.77 -14.15 -4.51
N LEU A 118 8.17 -13.32 -3.66
CA LEU A 118 8.76 -12.06 -3.20
C LEU A 118 9.92 -12.34 -2.24
N GLN A 119 11.03 -11.66 -2.44
CA GLN A 119 12.25 -11.80 -1.64
C GLN A 119 12.66 -10.44 -1.05
N LYS A 120 13.62 -10.45 -0.12
CA LYS A 120 14.12 -9.23 0.52
C LYS A 120 14.73 -8.27 -0.51
N GLU A 121 15.44 -8.84 -1.49
CA GLU A 121 16.13 -8.13 -2.56
C GLU A 121 15.17 -7.31 -3.43
N ASP A 122 13.92 -7.77 -3.58
CA ASP A 122 12.87 -7.04 -4.31
C ASP A 122 12.44 -5.77 -3.58
N ILE A 123 12.32 -5.86 -2.26
CA ILE A 123 11.98 -4.73 -1.40
C ILE A 123 13.13 -3.73 -1.40
N GLU A 124 14.37 -4.21 -1.28
CA GLU A 124 15.57 -3.36 -1.37
C GLU A 124 15.66 -2.66 -2.73
N ALA A 125 15.34 -3.35 -3.83
CA ALA A 125 15.28 -2.74 -5.16
C ALA A 125 14.17 -1.69 -5.27
N ALA A 126 12.98 -1.97 -4.73
CA ALA A 126 11.86 -1.01 -4.72
C ALA A 126 12.21 0.26 -3.93
N ILE A 127 12.87 0.13 -2.78
CA ILE A 127 13.35 1.25 -1.97
C ILE A 127 14.37 2.08 -2.75
N LYS A 128 15.40 1.45 -3.31
CA LYS A 128 16.48 2.14 -4.04
C LYS A 128 16.00 2.88 -5.28
N ASN A 129 14.95 2.37 -5.94
CA ASN A 129 14.42 2.94 -7.18
C ASN A 129 13.26 3.92 -6.96
N THR A 130 12.93 4.26 -5.71
CA THR A 130 11.81 5.14 -5.39
C THR A 130 12.29 6.24 -4.44
N ASP A 131 12.46 7.47 -4.95
CA ASP A 131 13.03 8.59 -4.18
C ASP A 131 12.30 8.88 -2.86
N ILE A 132 10.96 8.75 -2.84
CA ILE A 132 10.17 8.98 -1.62
C ILE A 132 10.43 7.96 -0.50
N PHE A 133 11.12 6.86 -0.82
CA PHE A 133 11.49 5.80 0.12
C PHE A 133 12.92 5.92 0.65
N ASP A 134 13.62 7.04 0.39
CA ASP A 134 15.00 7.27 0.87
C ASP A 134 15.14 7.11 2.40
N PHE A 135 14.09 7.42 3.16
CA PHE A 135 14.04 7.21 4.62
C PHE A 135 14.21 5.75 5.06
N LEU A 136 14.10 4.79 4.13
CA LEU A 136 14.23 3.35 4.36
C LEU A 136 15.61 2.79 3.97
N VAL A 137 16.46 3.56 3.28
CA VAL A 137 17.74 3.06 2.72
C VAL A 137 18.69 2.55 3.81
N ASN A 138 18.61 3.12 5.01
CA ASN A 138 19.48 2.78 6.14
C ASN A 138 18.79 1.90 7.20
N LEU A 139 17.66 1.27 6.87
CA LEU A 139 17.04 0.31 7.78
C LEU A 139 17.97 -0.91 7.93
N PRO A 140 18.29 -1.31 9.18
CA PRO A 140 19.23 -2.41 9.47
C PRO A 140 18.73 -3.78 9.00
#